data_AF-A0A920HWW3-F1
#
_entry.id   AF-A0A920HWW3-F1
#
_cell.length_a   1.000
_cell.length_b   1.000
_cell.length_c   1.000
_cell.angle_alpha   90.00
_cell.angle_beta   90.00
_cell.angle_gamma   90.00
#
_symmetry.space_group_name_H-M   'P 1'
#
loop_
_entity.id
_entity.type
_entity.pdbx_description
1 polymer ?
#
loop_
_entity_poly.entity_id
_entity_poly.type
_entity_poly.pdbx_seq_one_letter_code
_entity_poly.pdbx_strand_id
1 'polypeptide(L)' 'MTTNYNEIINKLDTINPIRYAKDRNFINGSVTKLSPYISRGIISTKSVFDFYLKKAIP' A
#
# COMPACT_ATOMS: atom_id res chain seq x y z
N MET A 1 -4.61 -0.82 -19.98
CA MET A 1 -4.29 -1.40 -18.66
C MET A 1 -5.58 -1.59 -17.90
N THR A 2 -6.00 -2.83 -17.71
CA THR A 2 -7.15 -3.17 -16.86
C THR A 2 -6.68 -3.11 -15.42
N THR A 3 -7.31 -2.30 -14.58
CA THR A 3 -6.94 -2.22 -13.16
C THR A 3 -7.73 -3.30 -12.41
N ASN A 4 -7.04 -4.36 -11.98
CA ASN A 4 -7.68 -5.44 -11.23
C ASN A 4 -7.60 -5.16 -9.73
N TYR A 5 -8.76 -5.07 -9.07
CA TYR A 5 -8.85 -4.85 -7.62
C TYR A 5 -8.10 -5.93 -6.82
N ASN A 6 -8.19 -7.20 -7.22
CA ASN A 6 -7.55 -8.30 -6.49
C ASN A 6 -6.02 -8.20 -6.53
N GLU A 7 -5.44 -7.73 -7.63
CA GLU A 7 -4.00 -7.48 -7.72
C GLU A 7 -3.55 -6.37 -6.76
N ILE A 8 -4.39 -5.35 -6.56
CA ILE A 8 -4.10 -4.26 -5.61
C ILE A 8 -4.12 -4.77 -4.17
N ILE A 9 -5.06 -5.66 -3.83
CA ILE A 9 -5.09 -6.29 -2.50
C ILE A 9 -3.87 -7.18 -2.28
N ASN A 10 -3.49 -8.01 -3.27
CA ASN A 10 -2.27 -8.81 -3.19
C ASN A 10 -1.02 -7.91 -3.00
N LYS A 11 -0.99 -6.76 -3.68
CA LYS A 11 0.09 -5.78 -3.52
C LYS A 11 0.12 -5.17 -2.11
N LEU A 12 -1.03 -4.84 -1.52
CA LEU A 12 -1.12 -4.41 -0.13
C LEU A 12 -0.55 -5.45 0.84
N ASP A 13 -0.78 -6.73 0.56
CA ASP A 13 -0.25 -7.80 1.40
C ASP A 13 1.28 -7.90 1.40
N THR A 14 1.91 -7.60 0.25
CA THR A 14 3.37 -7.64 0.07
C THR A 14 4.11 -6.42 0.63
N ILE A 15 3.40 -5.33 0.93
CA ILE A 15 4.02 -4.12 1.48
C ILE A 15 4.38 -4.36 2.94
N ASN A 16 5.58 -3.92 3.33
CA ASN A 16 6.02 -3.91 4.72
C ASN A 16 6.04 -2.47 5.26
N PRO A 17 5.03 -2.07 6.08
CA PRO A 17 4.93 -0.71 6.59
C PRO A 17 6.08 -0.32 7.52
N ILE A 18 6.62 -1.27 8.28
CA ILE A 18 7.76 -1.05 9.19
C ILE A 18 9.02 -0.70 8.40
N ARG A 19 9.25 -1.40 7.28
CA ARG A 19 10.38 -1.10 6.39
C ARG A 19 10.18 0.25 5.69
N TYR A 20 8.98 0.51 5.17
CA TYR A 20 8.64 1.80 4.55
C TYR A 20 8.88 2.96 5.51
N ALA A 21 8.50 2.84 6.78
CA ALA A 21 8.76 3.88 7.78
C ALA A 21 10.27 4.21 7.92
N LYS A 22 11.15 3.21 7.76
CA LYS A 22 12.60 3.37 7.89
C LYS A 22 13.27 3.97 6.64
N ASP A 23 12.80 3.63 5.44
CA ASP A 23 13.48 3.99 4.18
C ASP A 23 12.64 4.85 3.22
N ARG A 24 11.49 5.39 3.65
CA ARG A 24 10.57 6.21 2.82
C ARG A 24 11.21 7.38 2.06
N ASN A 25 12.35 7.89 2.53
CA ASN A 25 13.05 9.04 1.96
C ASN A 25 14.29 8.65 1.14
N PHE A 26 14.56 7.36 0.95
CA PHE A 26 15.71 6.90 0.18
C PHE A 26 15.37 6.87 -1.30
N ILE A 27 16.35 7.16 -2.16
CA ILE A 27 16.21 7.10 -3.62
C ILE A 27 15.72 5.72 -4.07
N ASN A 28 16.15 4.66 -3.40
CA ASN A 28 15.79 3.27 -3.64
C ASN A 28 15.00 2.64 -2.46
N GLY A 29 14.27 3.47 -1.71
CA GLY A 29 13.46 3.02 -0.57
C GLY A 29 12.29 2.10 -0.95
N SER A 30 11.63 1.54 0.05
CA SER A 30 10.52 0.60 -0.12
C SER A 30 9.18 1.31 -0.40
N VAL A 31 9.17 2.12 -1.46
CA VAL A 31 8.00 2.86 -1.94
C VAL A 31 6.87 1.91 -2.35
N THR A 32 5.67 2.14 -1.84
CA THR A 32 4.49 1.25 -2.01
C THR A 32 3.87 1.29 -3.41
N LYS A 33 4.12 2.36 -4.17
CA LYS A 33 3.55 2.60 -5.50
C LYS A 33 2.00 2.52 -5.51
N LEU A 34 1.36 3.02 -4.46
CA LEU A 34 -0.10 3.06 -4.32
C LEU A 34 -0.76 4.36 -4.80
N SER A 35 0.00 5.43 -5.03
CA SER A 35 -0.56 6.72 -5.46
C SER A 35 -1.47 6.63 -6.70
N PRO A 36 -1.16 5.86 -7.77
CA PRO A 36 -2.04 5.81 -8.93
C PRO A 36 -3.42 5.19 -8.64
N TYR A 37 -3.52 4.32 -7.63
CA TYR A 37 -4.79 3.68 -7.23
C TYR A 37 -5.59 4.56 -6.27
N ILE A 38 -4.89 5.30 -5.39
CA ILE A 38 -5.51 6.24 -4.45
C ILE A 38 -6.04 7.46 -5.20
N SER A 39 -5.23 8.10 -6.05
CA SER A 39 -5.63 9.29 -6.81
C SER A 39 -6.77 9.04 -7.80
N ARG A 40 -6.98 7.79 -8.20
CA ARG A 40 -8.08 7.37 -9.08
C ARG A 40 -9.32 6.86 -8.32
N GLY A 41 -9.31 6.87 -6.99
CA GLY A 41 -10.43 6.42 -6.17
C GLY A 41 -10.67 4.91 -6.17
N ILE A 42 -9.71 4.10 -6.64
CA ILE A 42 -9.84 2.63 -6.68
C ILE A 42 -9.72 2.05 -5.27
N ILE A 43 -8.81 2.61 -4.47
CA ILE A 43 -8.69 2.32 -3.04
C ILE A 43 -8.62 3.65 -2.27
N SER A 44 -9.15 3.66 -1.06
CA SER A 44 -9.06 4.82 -0.17
C SER A 44 -7.93 4.64 0.85
N THR A 45 -7.40 5.74 1.38
CA THR A 45 -6.44 5.72 2.49
C THR A 45 -7.02 5.04 3.73
N LYS A 46 -8.32 5.20 3.98
CA LYS A 46 -9.05 4.48 5.03
C LYS A 46 -9.01 2.96 4.80
N SER A 47 -9.27 2.50 3.59
CA SER A 47 -9.22 1.06 3.26
C SER A 47 -7.82 0.48 3.48
N VAL A 48 -6.78 1.23 3.13
CA VAL A 48 -5.38 0.82 3.37
C VAL A 48 -5.08 0.76 4.88
N PHE A 49 -5.53 1.75 5.65
CA PHE A 49 -5.38 1.76 7.10
C PHE A 49 -6.10 0.57 7.75
N ASP A 50 -7.39 0.37 7.41
CA ASP A 50 -8.20 -0.72 7.95
C ASP A 50 -7.62 -2.11 7.60
N PHE A 51 -7.02 -2.25 6.41
CA PHE A 51 -6.34 -3.48 6.00
C PHE A 51 -5.18 -3.83 6.94
N TYR A 52 -4.31 -2.87 7.25
CA TYR A 52 -3.17 -3.10 8.13
C TYR A 52 -3.55 -3.16 9.61
N LEU A 53 -4.59 -2.44 10.03
CA LEU A 53 -5.15 -2.56 11.37
C LEU A 53 -5.66 -3.98 11.63
N LYS A 54 -6.38 -4.58 10.66
CA LYS A 54 -6.84 -5.98 10.73
C LYS A 54 -5.70 -6.99 10.70
N LYS A 55 -4.60 -6.68 10.01
CA LYS A 55 -3.41 -7.53 9.94
C LYS A 55 -2.62 -7.56 11.26
N ALA A 56 -3.04 -6.79 12.27
CA ALA A 56 -2.38 -6.70 13.59
C ALA A 56 -0.87 -6.45 13.46
N ILE A 57 -0.50 -5.53 12.56
CA ILE A 57 0.90 -5.10 12.47
C ILE A 57 1.22 -4.38 13.80
N PRO A 58 2.32 -4.78 14.47
CA PRO A 58 2.69 -4.23 15.78
C PRO A 58 2.97 -2.73 15.74
#